data_AF-A0A124EBA3-F1
#
_entry.id   AF-A0A124EBA3-F1
#
_cell.length_a   1.000
_cell.length_b   1.000
_cell.length_c   1.000
_cell.angle_alpha   90.00
_cell.angle_beta   90.00
_cell.angle_gamma   90.00
#
_symmetry.space_group_name_H-M   'P 1'
#
loop_
_entity.id
_entity.type
_entity.pdbx_description
1 polymer ?
#
loop_
_entity_poly.entity_id
_entity_poly.type
_entity_poly.pdbx_seq_one_letter_code
_entity_poly.pdbx_strand_id
1 'polypeptide(L)'
;MNYSPVYVLSIEFENSPIGHAAVAIKLSGEYFILDQHPPVMDPGTYYTYWLVYQRGSLGEGLLISNATIYEISRDKNDVMVRKIGILSAEDFRQNDHAFSPADLIRISTDLRKLLEEEYSNLISDRNIANLEERTYLPRGYSRGKTWRLTLPHYADYYNPVFHEQFVKYLLAALTDNENVKRDLTDFNRFWIKLEREGDSLKATLNLAEK
;
A
#
# COMPACT_ATOMS: atom_id res chain seq x y z
N MET A 1 17.59 13.39 -0.02
CA MET A 1 17.80 11.93 -0.16
C MET A 1 19.28 11.70 -0.50
N ASN A 2 20.03 11.03 0.38
CA ASN A 2 21.44 10.65 0.15
C ASN A 2 21.57 9.14 -0.21
N TYR A 3 20.56 8.57 -0.87
CA TYR A 3 20.62 7.19 -1.33
C TYR A 3 21.38 7.11 -2.65
N SER A 4 22.51 6.41 -2.62
CA SER A 4 23.29 6.00 -3.77
C SER A 4 23.83 4.60 -3.48
N PRO A 5 23.72 3.64 -4.41
CA PRO A 5 23.16 3.78 -5.76
C PRO A 5 21.62 3.85 -5.79
N VAL A 6 21.09 4.36 -6.90
CA VAL A 6 19.66 4.23 -7.30
C VAL A 6 19.62 3.37 -8.56
N TYR A 7 18.57 2.57 -8.73
CA TYR A 7 18.40 1.73 -9.90
C TYR A 7 17.31 2.31 -10.81
N VAL A 8 17.50 2.20 -12.12
CA VAL A 8 16.49 2.53 -13.13
C VAL A 8 16.24 1.30 -13.98
N LEU A 9 14.97 0.98 -14.18
CA LEU A 9 14.50 -0.11 -15.01
C LEU A 9 13.97 0.50 -16.31
N SER A 10 14.56 0.11 -17.43
CA SER A 10 14.00 0.33 -18.76
C SER A 10 13.21 -0.91 -19.15
N ILE A 11 11.89 -0.80 -19.12
CA ILE A 11 10.93 -1.90 -19.29
C ILE A 11 10.44 -1.94 -20.72
N GLU A 12 10.46 -3.14 -21.30
CA GLU A 12 9.90 -3.42 -22.62
C GLU A 12 8.69 -4.34 -22.46
N PHE A 13 7.65 -4.09 -23.26
CA PHE A 13 6.44 -4.90 -23.28
C PHE A 13 6.38 -5.74 -24.55
N GLU A 14 5.81 -6.95 -24.45
CA GLU A 14 5.66 -7.85 -25.60
C GLU A 14 4.63 -7.33 -26.61
N ASN A 15 3.56 -6.72 -26.10
CA ASN A 15 2.40 -6.29 -26.88
C ASN A 15 2.31 -4.77 -27.08
N SER A 16 3.35 -4.01 -26.73
CA SER A 16 3.39 -2.56 -26.96
C SER A 16 4.75 -2.10 -27.45
N PRO A 17 4.81 -1.25 -28.49
CA PRO A 17 6.07 -0.64 -28.93
C PRO A 17 6.56 0.49 -28.00
N ILE A 18 5.70 0.97 -27.09
CA ILE A 18 6.04 2.01 -26.11
C ILE A 18 6.45 1.29 -24.83
N GLY A 19 7.73 1.40 -24.46
CA GLY A 19 8.26 0.93 -23.19
C GLY A 19 7.95 1.85 -22.01
N HIS A 20 8.44 1.50 -20.82
CA HIS A 20 8.29 2.30 -19.61
C HIS A 20 9.62 2.44 -18.87
N ALA A 21 9.78 3.49 -18.08
CA ALA A 21 10.94 3.67 -17.22
C ALA A 21 10.49 3.88 -15.78
N ALA A 22 11.01 3.06 -14.87
CA ALA A 22 10.72 3.13 -13.45
C ALA A 22 12.00 3.21 -12.63
N VAL A 23 11.93 3.87 -11.47
CA VAL A 23 13.02 3.83 -10.49
C VAL A 23 12.85 2.59 -9.63
N ALA A 24 13.95 2.04 -9.13
CA ALA A 24 13.93 1.00 -8.12
C ALA A 24 15.00 1.23 -7.07
N ILE A 25 14.79 0.63 -5.91
CA ILE A 25 15.80 0.46 -4.87
C ILE A 25 16.09 -1.02 -4.69
N LYS A 26 17.27 -1.33 -4.18
CA LYS A 26 17.65 -2.69 -3.85
C LYS A 26 17.81 -2.83 -2.34
N LEU A 27 16.97 -3.65 -1.71
CA LEU A 27 17.03 -3.93 -0.28
C LEU A 27 17.25 -5.42 -0.08
N SER A 28 18.27 -5.79 0.69
CA SER A 28 18.59 -7.19 1.00
C SER A 28 18.73 -8.12 -0.22
N GLY A 29 19.11 -7.56 -1.38
CA GLY A 29 19.28 -8.33 -2.63
C GLY A 29 18.09 -8.27 -3.58
N GLU A 30 16.94 -7.79 -3.14
CA GLU A 30 15.69 -7.73 -3.91
C GLU A 30 15.43 -6.32 -4.45
N TYR A 31 14.85 -6.23 -5.65
CA TYR A 31 14.46 -4.96 -6.24
C TYR A 31 13.04 -4.60 -5.82
N PHE A 32 12.85 -3.33 -5.46
CA PHE A 32 11.55 -2.74 -5.17
C PHE A 32 11.35 -1.52 -6.05
N ILE A 33 10.24 -1.53 -6.78
CA ILE A 33 9.97 -0.59 -7.86
C ILE A 33 9.21 0.61 -7.27
N LEU A 34 9.82 1.77 -7.46
CA LEU A 34 9.36 3.10 -7.10
C LEU A 34 8.94 3.80 -8.39
N ASP A 35 7.72 3.51 -8.84
CA ASP A 35 7.16 4.21 -9.99
C ASP A 35 6.57 5.57 -9.59
N GLN A 36 5.88 6.24 -10.50
CA GLN A 36 5.38 7.61 -10.35
C GLN A 36 4.50 7.85 -9.10
N HIS A 37 3.86 6.81 -8.55
CA HIS A 37 3.01 6.90 -7.36
C HIS A 37 3.22 5.71 -6.40
N PRO A 38 3.16 5.94 -5.07
CA PRO A 38 3.04 4.87 -4.08
C PRO A 38 1.82 3.98 -4.36
N PRO A 39 1.81 2.73 -3.87
CA PRO A 39 2.81 2.09 -3.00
C PRO A 39 4.04 1.57 -3.75
N VAL A 40 5.10 1.28 -2.98
CA VAL A 40 6.28 0.56 -3.48
C VAL A 40 5.86 -0.87 -3.82
N MET A 41 6.28 -1.39 -4.98
CA MET A 41 5.90 -2.73 -5.44
C MET A 41 7.12 -3.64 -5.56
N ASP A 42 6.96 -4.91 -5.20
CA ASP A 42 7.90 -5.95 -5.65
C ASP A 42 7.67 -6.29 -7.14
N PRO A 43 8.60 -7.02 -7.78
CA PRO A 43 8.51 -7.29 -9.22
C PRO A 43 7.22 -8.03 -9.60
N GLY A 44 6.74 -8.97 -8.80
CA GLY A 44 5.54 -9.74 -9.08
C GLY A 44 4.29 -8.88 -9.06
N THR A 45 4.16 -8.07 -8.00
CA THR A 45 3.10 -7.05 -7.89
C THR A 45 3.13 -6.09 -9.08
N TYR A 46 4.32 -5.62 -9.48
CA TYR A 46 4.47 -4.68 -10.58
C TYR A 46 4.13 -5.29 -11.95
N TYR A 47 4.39 -6.58 -12.14
CA TYR A 47 3.93 -7.33 -13.31
C TYR A 47 2.39 -7.38 -13.37
N THR A 48 1.75 -7.71 -12.25
CA THR A 48 0.29 -7.74 -12.12
C THR A 48 -0.32 -6.36 -12.34
N TYR A 49 0.34 -5.29 -11.87
CA TYR A 49 -0.10 -3.91 -12.08
C TYR A 49 -0.27 -3.57 -13.56
N TRP A 50 0.74 -3.86 -14.38
CA TRP A 50 0.68 -3.59 -15.82
C TRP A 50 -0.27 -4.52 -16.58
N LEU A 51 -0.31 -5.80 -16.21
CA LEU A 51 -1.14 -6.79 -16.88
C LEU A 51 -2.63 -6.65 -16.54
N VAL A 52 -2.95 -6.35 -15.28
CA VAL A 52 -4.31 -6.43 -14.73
C VAL A 52 -4.85 -5.06 -14.36
N TYR A 53 -4.17 -4.33 -13.47
CA TYR A 53 -4.77 -3.14 -12.85
C TYR A 53 -4.84 -1.94 -13.81
N GLN A 54 -3.86 -1.80 -14.69
CA GLN A 54 -3.86 -0.74 -15.70
C GLN A 54 -4.76 -1.01 -16.91
N ARG A 55 -5.28 -2.22 -17.05
CA ARG A 55 -6.11 -2.60 -18.21
C ARG A 55 -7.34 -1.71 -18.38
N GLY A 56 -7.95 -1.28 -17.28
CA GLY A 56 -9.12 -0.38 -17.34
C GLY A 56 -8.79 0.99 -17.92
N SER A 57 -7.59 1.51 -17.65
CA SER A 57 -7.13 2.82 -18.12
C SER A 57 -6.50 2.77 -19.51
N LEU A 58 -5.81 1.67 -19.84
CA LEU A 58 -5.08 1.50 -21.10
C LEU A 58 -5.90 0.78 -22.19
N GLY A 59 -7.03 0.15 -21.83
CA GLY A 59 -7.85 -0.66 -22.73
C GLY A 59 -7.35 -2.11 -22.90
N GLU A 60 -6.07 -2.35 -22.62
CA GLU A 60 -5.45 -3.67 -22.61
C GLU A 60 -4.42 -3.81 -21.48
N GLY A 61 -4.10 -5.05 -21.10
CA GLY A 61 -3.02 -5.33 -20.16
C GLY A 61 -1.68 -5.36 -20.90
N LEU A 62 -0.64 -4.80 -20.30
CA LEU A 62 0.70 -4.83 -20.88
C LEU A 62 1.51 -5.98 -20.27
N LEU A 63 2.06 -6.83 -21.14
CA LEU A 63 2.89 -7.97 -20.77
C LEU A 63 4.35 -7.53 -20.72
N ILE A 64 4.94 -7.48 -19.53
CA ILE A 64 6.38 -7.17 -19.39
C ILE A 64 7.18 -8.30 -20.04
N SER A 65 7.97 -7.97 -21.06
CA SER A 65 8.91 -8.90 -21.69
C SER A 65 10.19 -9.00 -20.86
N ASN A 66 10.80 -7.84 -20.61
CA ASN A 66 12.03 -7.73 -19.84
C ASN A 66 12.20 -6.29 -19.29
N ALA A 67 13.11 -6.13 -18.35
CA ALA A 67 13.57 -4.83 -17.90
C ALA A 67 15.10 -4.80 -17.84
N THR A 68 15.72 -3.88 -18.58
CA THR A 68 17.16 -3.63 -18.44
C THR A 68 17.40 -2.76 -17.21
N ILE A 69 18.30 -3.21 -16.31
CA ILE A 69 18.61 -2.53 -15.07
C ILE A 69 19.88 -1.68 -15.24
N TYR A 70 19.77 -0.41 -14.88
CA TYR A 70 20.87 0.53 -14.79
C TYR A 70 21.11 0.92 -13.33
N GLU A 71 22.35 0.83 -12.88
CA GLU A 71 22.81 1.39 -11.61
C GLU A 71 23.29 2.82 -11.84
N ILE A 72 22.74 3.75 -11.06
CA ILE A 72 23.09 5.17 -11.06
C ILE A 72 23.77 5.49 -9.74
N SER A 73 25.04 5.87 -9.81
CA SER A 73 25.86 6.25 -8.65
C SER A 73 26.48 7.63 -8.84
N ARG A 74 26.82 8.30 -7.74
CA ARG A 74 27.57 9.56 -7.77
C ARG A 74 29.04 9.29 -7.48
N ASP A 75 29.93 9.75 -8.34
CA ASP A 75 31.37 9.82 -8.06
C ASP A 75 31.80 11.29 -8.05
N LYS A 76 32.07 11.82 -6.85
CA LYS A 76 32.40 13.22 -6.59
C LYS A 76 31.34 14.19 -7.14
N ASN A 77 31.51 14.65 -8.39
CA ASN A 77 30.64 15.59 -9.10
C ASN A 77 29.96 15.00 -10.34
N ASP A 78 30.28 13.76 -10.71
CA ASP A 78 29.75 13.10 -11.91
C ASP A 78 28.72 12.03 -11.56
N VAL A 79 27.79 11.81 -12.49
CA VAL A 79 26.81 10.74 -12.43
C VAL A 79 27.30 9.58 -13.30
N MET A 80 27.55 8.43 -12.68
CA MET A 80 27.89 7.21 -13.39
C MET A 80 26.65 6.37 -13.60
N VAL A 81 26.42 5.94 -14.84
CA VAL A 81 25.33 5.03 -15.21
C VAL A 81 25.91 3.75 -15.77
N ARG A 82 25.57 2.60 -15.17
CA ARG A 82 26.07 1.29 -15.60
C ARG A 82 24.91 0.33 -15.83
N LYS A 83 24.87 -0.32 -16.99
CA LYS A 83 24.00 -1.50 -17.16
C LYS A 83 24.53 -2.63 -16.30
N ILE A 84 23.71 -3.13 -15.39
CA ILE A 84 24.11 -4.19 -14.45
C ILE A 84 23.42 -5.53 -14.71
N GLY A 85 22.35 -5.55 -15.49
CA GLY A 85 21.62 -6.78 -15.78
C GLY A 85 20.33 -6.56 -16.56
N ILE A 86 19.59 -7.65 -16.72
CA ILE A 86 18.26 -7.69 -17.33
C ILE A 86 17.42 -8.60 -16.43
N LEU A 87 16.20 -8.17 -16.10
CA LEU A 87 15.16 -9.02 -15.51
C LEU A 87 14.25 -9.49 -16.64
N SER A 88 14.03 -10.79 -16.76
CA SER A 88 13.04 -11.39 -17.65
C SER A 88 11.63 -11.33 -17.05
N ALA A 89 10.61 -11.55 -17.88
CA ALA A 89 9.23 -11.72 -17.42
C ALA A 89 9.07 -12.79 -16.32
N GLU A 90 9.91 -13.83 -16.32
CA GLU A 90 9.91 -14.86 -15.29
C GLU A 90 10.50 -14.35 -13.96
N ASP A 91 11.57 -13.55 -14.02
CA ASP A 91 12.17 -12.94 -12.83
C ASP A 91 11.18 -12.01 -12.12
N PHE A 92 10.31 -11.32 -12.87
CA PHE A 92 9.22 -10.55 -12.30
C PHE A 92 8.21 -11.45 -11.58
N ARG A 93 7.72 -12.49 -12.25
CA ARG A 93 6.64 -13.36 -11.74
C ARG A 93 7.03 -14.21 -10.53
N GLN A 94 8.31 -14.47 -10.30
CA GLN A 94 8.77 -15.29 -9.17
C GLN A 94 8.89 -14.51 -7.85
N ASN A 95 8.93 -13.18 -7.89
CA ASN A 95 9.18 -12.34 -6.73
C ASN A 95 7.92 -11.57 -6.34
N ASP A 96 6.96 -12.28 -5.77
CA ASP A 96 5.65 -11.75 -5.34
C ASP A 96 5.37 -12.13 -3.88
N HIS A 97 5.16 -11.15 -2.99
CA HIS A 97 4.79 -11.45 -1.61
C HIS A 97 3.32 -11.88 -1.54
N ALA A 98 3.09 -13.14 -1.18
CA ALA A 98 1.74 -13.63 -0.96
C ALA A 98 1.14 -13.07 0.36
N PHE A 99 0.18 -12.15 0.25
CA PHE A 99 -0.51 -11.57 1.40
C PHE A 99 -1.16 -12.63 2.29
N SER A 100 -0.77 -12.64 3.58
CA SER A 100 -1.21 -13.65 4.54
C SER A 100 -2.20 -13.10 5.58
N PRO A 101 -2.96 -13.97 6.28
CA PRO A 101 -3.76 -13.55 7.43
C PRO A 101 -2.93 -12.89 8.55
N ALA A 102 -1.67 -13.28 8.70
CA ALA A 102 -0.77 -12.69 9.68
C ALA A 102 -0.44 -11.23 9.34
N ASP A 103 -0.28 -10.92 8.05
CA ASP A 103 -0.09 -9.55 7.57
C ASP A 103 -1.29 -8.67 7.89
N LEU A 104 -2.51 -9.17 7.63
CA LEU A 104 -3.75 -8.45 7.94
C LEU A 104 -3.85 -8.11 9.44
N ILE A 105 -3.54 -9.07 10.31
CA ILE A 105 -3.56 -8.88 11.77
C ILE A 105 -2.52 -7.83 12.18
N ARG A 106 -1.31 -7.90 11.61
CA ARG A 106 -0.22 -6.96 11.90
C ARG A 106 -0.61 -5.54 11.47
N ILE A 107 -1.06 -5.37 10.24
CA ILE A 107 -1.52 -4.08 9.69
C ILE A 107 -2.66 -3.51 10.56
N SER A 108 -3.66 -4.32 10.90
CA SER A 108 -4.79 -3.88 11.73
C SER A 108 -4.35 -3.43 13.13
N THR A 109 -3.34 -4.09 13.70
CA THR A 109 -2.80 -3.75 15.01
C THR A 109 -2.01 -2.45 14.98
N ASP A 110 -1.12 -2.31 14.00
CA ASP A 110 -0.27 -1.12 13.90
C ASP A 110 -1.08 0.10 13.44
N LEU A 111 -2.12 -0.09 12.63
CA LEU A 111 -3.05 0.99 12.26
C LEU A 111 -3.86 1.51 13.45
N ARG A 112 -4.33 0.61 14.34
CA ARG A 112 -4.98 1.02 15.60
C ARG A 112 -4.03 1.85 16.46
N LYS A 113 -2.78 1.38 16.62
CA LYS A 113 -1.77 2.07 17.41
C LYS A 113 -1.47 3.45 16.85
N LEU A 114 -1.28 3.57 15.54
CA LEU A 114 -1.05 4.85 14.87
C LEU A 114 -2.23 5.83 15.04
N LEU A 115 -3.48 5.34 15.00
CA LEU A 115 -4.65 6.19 15.29
C LEU A 115 -4.64 6.74 16.73
N GLU A 116 -4.26 5.94 17.72
CA GLU A 116 -4.13 6.40 19.12
C GLU A 116 -2.96 7.39 19.30
N GLU A 117 -1.88 7.19 18.54
CA GLU A 117 -0.72 8.10 18.56
C GLU A 117 -1.04 9.45 17.91
N GLU A 118 -1.77 9.48 16.79
CA GLU A 118 -2.13 10.71 16.08
C GLU A 118 -3.29 11.46 16.74
N TYR A 119 -4.25 10.76 17.34
CA TYR A 119 -5.47 11.33 17.92
C TYR A 119 -5.55 11.04 19.42
N SER A 120 -4.93 11.91 20.22
CA SER A 120 -4.84 11.76 21.69
C SER A 120 -6.18 11.68 22.44
N ASN A 121 -7.28 12.10 21.81
CA ASN A 121 -8.64 11.99 22.35
C ASN A 121 -9.27 10.59 22.17
N LEU A 122 -8.72 9.77 21.28
CA LEU A 122 -9.26 8.47 20.91
C LEU A 122 -8.65 7.34 21.75
N ILE A 123 -9.51 6.40 22.15
CA ILE A 123 -9.11 5.17 22.82
C ILE A 123 -9.76 4.00 22.09
N SER A 124 -8.99 2.97 21.75
CA SER A 124 -9.52 1.78 21.09
C SER A 124 -10.51 1.03 21.99
N ASP A 125 -11.70 0.72 21.50
CA ASP A 125 -12.74 0.03 22.27
C ASP A 125 -13.40 -1.10 21.47
N ARG A 126 -13.11 -2.33 21.86
CA ARG A 126 -13.63 -3.54 21.18
C ARG A 126 -15.15 -3.68 21.29
N ASN A 127 -15.81 -3.00 22.23
CA ASN A 127 -17.27 -3.07 22.37
C ASN A 127 -18.01 -2.47 21.17
N ILE A 128 -17.34 -1.60 20.41
CA ILE A 128 -17.87 -0.97 19.20
C ILE A 128 -17.30 -1.59 17.92
N ALA A 129 -16.70 -2.78 18.00
CA ALA A 129 -16.03 -3.41 16.86
C ALA A 129 -16.94 -3.73 15.68
N ASN A 130 -18.22 -4.00 15.95
CA ASN A 130 -19.22 -4.38 14.96
C ASN A 130 -20.43 -3.41 15.01
N LEU A 131 -20.20 -2.09 15.16
CA LEU A 131 -21.31 -1.13 15.19
C LEU A 131 -22.13 -1.17 13.90
N GLU A 132 -21.49 -1.47 12.79
CA GLU A 132 -22.07 -1.51 11.45
C GLU A 132 -23.12 -2.61 11.25
N GLU A 133 -23.16 -3.60 12.14
CA GLU A 133 -24.09 -4.73 12.13
C GLU A 133 -25.25 -4.53 13.13
N ARG A 134 -25.23 -3.45 13.92
CA ARG A 134 -26.15 -3.24 15.04
C ARG A 134 -27.21 -2.18 14.74
N THR A 135 -28.43 -2.45 15.18
CA THR A 135 -29.53 -1.46 15.17
C THR A 135 -29.37 -0.39 16.25
N TYR A 136 -28.72 -0.72 17.37
CA TYR A 136 -28.57 0.15 18.53
C TYR A 136 -27.12 0.22 19.01
N LEU A 137 -26.73 1.36 19.57
CA LEU A 137 -25.45 1.52 20.24
C LEU A 137 -25.38 0.58 21.46
N PRO A 138 -24.19 0.02 21.78
CA PRO A 138 -24.00 -0.68 23.03
C PRO A 138 -24.34 0.21 24.22
N ARG A 139 -24.66 -0.40 25.37
CA ARG A 139 -24.95 0.37 26.59
C ARG A 139 -23.74 1.21 27.00
N GLY A 140 -24.00 2.48 27.34
CA GLY A 140 -22.98 3.42 27.80
C GLY A 140 -22.40 4.32 26.73
N TYR A 141 -22.90 4.27 25.50
CA TYR A 141 -22.51 5.19 24.42
C TYR A 141 -23.69 6.10 24.06
N SER A 142 -23.41 7.38 23.83
CA SER A 142 -24.40 8.39 23.49
C SER A 142 -24.56 8.59 21.99
N ARG A 143 -23.47 8.44 21.23
CA ARG A 143 -23.40 8.61 19.77
C ARG A 143 -22.46 7.58 19.14
N GLY A 144 -22.69 7.26 17.87
CA GLY A 144 -21.75 6.46 17.09
C GLY A 144 -21.87 6.72 15.60
N LYS A 145 -20.81 6.37 14.87
CA LYS A 145 -20.68 6.57 13.43
C LYS A 145 -19.77 5.51 12.83
N THR A 146 -20.08 5.08 11.61
CA THR A 146 -19.27 4.11 10.87
C THR A 146 -18.82 4.71 9.54
N TRP A 147 -17.53 4.63 9.28
CA TRP A 147 -16.92 4.91 7.99
C TRP A 147 -16.46 3.61 7.34
N ARG A 148 -16.65 3.49 6.03
CA ARG A 148 -16.18 2.36 5.23
C ARG A 148 -15.34 2.86 4.08
N LEU A 149 -14.19 2.26 3.90
CA LEU A 149 -13.28 2.54 2.80
C LEU A 149 -12.87 1.21 2.15
N THR A 150 -13.00 1.14 0.83
CA THR A 150 -12.45 0.04 0.04
C THR A 150 -11.21 0.54 -0.67
N LEU A 151 -10.13 -0.22 -0.57
CA LEU A 151 -8.82 0.06 -1.14
C LEU A 151 -8.50 -1.04 -2.16
N PRO A 152 -8.79 -0.81 -3.46
CA PRO A 152 -8.61 -1.83 -4.50
C PRO A 152 -7.14 -2.21 -4.68
N HIS A 153 -6.86 -3.52 -4.76
CA HIS A 153 -5.52 -4.09 -4.99
C HIS A 153 -4.51 -3.92 -3.84
N TYR A 154 -4.90 -3.33 -2.70
CA TYR A 154 -3.96 -3.06 -1.60
C TYR A 154 -3.47 -4.32 -0.88
N ALA A 155 -4.16 -5.46 -1.01
CA ALA A 155 -3.62 -6.71 -0.47
C ALA A 155 -2.38 -7.14 -1.25
N ASP A 156 -2.40 -6.98 -2.58
CA ASP A 156 -1.30 -7.37 -3.47
C ASP A 156 -0.16 -6.34 -3.39
N TYR A 157 -0.45 -5.06 -3.14
CA TYR A 157 0.59 -4.04 -2.93
C TYR A 157 1.38 -4.15 -1.62
N TYR A 158 0.93 -4.98 -0.68
CA TYR A 158 1.59 -5.06 0.61
C TYR A 158 2.83 -5.95 0.53
N ASN A 159 3.96 -5.38 0.99
CA ASN A 159 5.17 -6.13 1.23
C ASN A 159 5.68 -5.89 2.67
N PRO A 160 6.03 -6.93 3.46
CA PRO A 160 6.49 -6.78 4.84
C PRO A 160 7.71 -5.86 5.01
N VAL A 161 8.55 -5.71 3.99
CA VAL A 161 9.71 -4.80 4.00
C VAL A 161 9.29 -3.33 4.18
N PHE A 162 8.12 -2.95 3.64
CA PHE A 162 7.58 -1.59 3.71
C PHE A 162 6.40 -1.47 4.67
N HIS A 163 6.29 -2.39 5.64
CA HIS A 163 5.14 -2.48 6.53
C HIS A 163 4.78 -1.13 7.17
N GLU A 164 5.75 -0.42 7.75
CA GLU A 164 5.51 0.86 8.41
C GLU A 164 5.01 1.94 7.44
N GLN A 165 5.60 2.02 6.24
CA GLN A 165 5.20 2.99 5.22
C GLN A 165 3.80 2.66 4.70
N PHE A 166 3.49 1.37 4.53
CA PHE A 166 2.17 0.90 4.11
C PHE A 166 1.08 1.26 5.12
N VAL A 167 1.30 1.03 6.41
CA VAL A 167 0.32 1.38 7.46
C VAL A 167 0.12 2.90 7.55
N LYS A 168 1.19 3.69 7.46
CA LYS A 168 1.09 5.17 7.40
C LYS A 168 0.30 5.65 6.19
N TYR A 169 0.53 5.01 5.04
CA TYR A 169 -0.19 5.33 3.82
C TYR A 169 -1.68 4.96 3.92
N LEU A 170 -2.02 3.82 4.53
CA LEU A 170 -3.41 3.47 4.84
C LEU A 170 -4.09 4.51 5.74
N LEU A 171 -3.40 4.98 6.77
CA LEU A 171 -3.93 6.01 7.66
C LEU A 171 -4.17 7.34 6.92
N ALA A 172 -3.22 7.75 6.08
CA ALA A 172 -3.38 8.92 5.24
C ALA A 172 -4.60 8.77 4.31
N ALA A 173 -4.75 7.61 3.64
CA ALA A 173 -5.91 7.35 2.79
C ALA A 173 -7.25 7.35 3.55
N LEU A 174 -7.27 6.82 4.78
CA LEU A 174 -8.46 6.84 5.65
C LEU A 174 -8.84 8.26 6.09
N THR A 175 -7.84 9.11 6.33
CA THR A 175 -8.00 10.45 6.86
C THR A 175 -8.01 11.54 5.78
N ASP A 176 -7.82 11.20 4.51
CA ASP A 176 -7.88 12.17 3.41
C ASP A 176 -9.24 12.90 3.34
N ASN A 177 -10.30 12.25 3.82
CA ASN A 177 -11.63 12.85 3.94
C ASN A 177 -11.75 13.75 5.19
N GLU A 178 -11.98 15.04 4.96
CA GLU A 178 -12.16 16.05 6.02
C GLU A 178 -13.30 15.73 7.01
N ASN A 179 -14.35 15.02 6.59
CA ASN A 179 -15.40 14.58 7.51
C ASN A 179 -14.91 13.49 8.46
N VAL A 180 -14.05 12.58 7.98
CA VAL A 180 -13.44 11.54 8.81
C VAL A 180 -12.51 12.18 9.84
N LYS A 181 -11.64 13.11 9.42
CA LYS A 181 -10.77 13.87 10.35
C LYS A 181 -11.56 14.59 11.45
N ARG A 182 -12.66 15.26 11.06
CA ARG A 182 -13.54 15.93 12.03
C ARG A 182 -14.11 14.94 13.04
N ASP A 183 -14.66 13.83 12.58
CA ASP A 183 -15.22 12.82 13.48
C ASP A 183 -14.15 12.19 14.38
N LEU A 184 -12.94 11.95 13.88
CA LEU A 184 -11.82 11.47 14.69
C LEU A 184 -11.47 12.43 15.84
N THR A 185 -11.77 13.73 15.70
CA THR A 185 -11.60 14.74 16.76
C THR A 185 -12.83 14.84 17.69
N ASP A 186 -14.03 14.63 17.15
CA ASP A 186 -15.30 14.81 17.89
C ASP A 186 -15.69 13.60 18.75
N PHE A 187 -15.25 12.40 18.37
CA PHE A 187 -15.50 11.16 19.12
C PHE A 187 -14.36 10.85 20.09
N ASN A 188 -14.59 9.95 21.06
CA ASN A 188 -13.59 9.59 22.08
C ASN A 188 -13.27 8.08 22.12
N ARG A 189 -13.99 7.25 21.36
CA ARG A 189 -13.73 5.82 21.18
C ARG A 189 -13.70 5.47 19.71
N PHE A 190 -12.85 4.49 19.37
CA PHE A 190 -12.81 3.96 18.02
C PHE A 190 -12.53 2.46 17.98
N TRP A 191 -12.88 1.82 16.87
CA TRP A 191 -12.38 0.52 16.49
C TRP A 191 -12.24 0.47 14.98
N ILE A 192 -11.10 0.00 14.48
CA ILE A 192 -10.90 -0.23 13.06
C ILE A 192 -10.73 -1.73 12.78
N LYS A 193 -11.53 -2.21 11.82
CA LYS A 193 -11.49 -3.56 11.28
C LYS A 193 -10.94 -3.49 9.86
N LEU A 194 -9.98 -4.35 9.56
CA LEU A 194 -9.50 -4.58 8.20
C LEU A 194 -9.89 -5.98 7.75
N GLU A 195 -10.40 -6.08 6.53
CA GLU A 195 -10.79 -7.34 5.90
C GLU A 195 -10.19 -7.41 4.50
N ARG A 196 -9.81 -8.60 4.06
CA ARG A 196 -9.41 -8.86 2.69
C ARG A 196 -10.60 -9.37 1.90
N GLU A 197 -10.86 -8.78 0.75
CA GLU A 197 -11.80 -9.30 -0.25
C GLU A 197 -11.08 -9.37 -1.60
N GLY A 198 -10.70 -10.57 -2.02
CA GLY A 198 -9.86 -10.75 -3.21
C GLY A 198 -8.48 -10.10 -3.03
N ASP A 199 -8.14 -9.18 -3.92
CA ASP A 199 -6.93 -8.35 -3.90
C ASP A 199 -7.12 -7.04 -3.12
N SER A 200 -8.32 -6.77 -2.64
CA SER A 200 -8.69 -5.49 -2.04
C SER A 200 -8.71 -5.55 -0.52
N LEU A 201 -8.40 -4.43 0.13
CA LEU A 201 -8.57 -4.25 1.57
C LEU A 201 -9.81 -3.40 1.85
N LYS A 202 -10.66 -3.85 2.77
CA LYS A 202 -11.80 -3.10 3.30
C LYS A 202 -11.49 -2.66 4.71
N ALA A 203 -11.60 -1.36 4.95
CA ALA A 203 -11.48 -0.77 6.27
C ALA A 203 -12.86 -0.32 6.75
N THR A 204 -13.25 -0.77 7.94
CA THR A 204 -14.43 -0.29 8.66
C THR A 204 -13.96 0.39 9.93
N LEU A 205 -14.12 1.72 9.99
CA LEU A 205 -13.82 2.55 11.14
C LEU A 205 -15.11 2.87 11.89
N ASN A 206 -15.24 2.31 13.08
CA ASN A 206 -16.33 2.57 14.00
C ASN A 206 -15.88 3.61 15.03
N LEU A 207 -16.68 4.64 15.23
CA LEU A 207 -16.45 5.72 16.19
C LEU A 207 -17.63 5.79 17.16
N ALA A 208 -17.36 6.09 18.42
CA ALA A 208 -18.40 6.30 19.41
C ALA A 208 -18.02 7.32 20.47
N GLU A 209 -19.05 7.91 21.08
CA GLU A 209 -18.93 8.83 22.21
C GLU A 209 -19.44 8.10 23.43
N LYS A 210 -18.56 7.96 24.42
CA LYS A 210 -18.82 7.31 25.71
C LYS A 210 -18.83 8.34 26.83
#